data_AF-A0A1G9A2S6-F1
#
_entry.id   AF-A0A1G9A2S6-F1
#
_cell.length_a   1.000
_cell.length_b   1.000
_cell.length_c   1.000
_cell.angle_alpha   90.00
_cell.angle_beta   90.00
_cell.angle_gamma   90.00
#
_symmetry.space_group_name_H-M   'P 1'
#
loop_
_entity.id
_entity.type
_entity.pdbx_description
1 polymer ?
#
loop_
_entity_poly.entity_id
_entity_poly.type
_entity_poly.pdbx_seq_one_letter_code
_entity_poly.pdbx_strand_id
1 'polypeptide(L)'
;MEWPFEDTDAIMLRLGSSDRPKIYYRATTNAQRERFTLAHELGHLTLPWHLPRANCQVQSEAGLMDLRHYTSEDEADVFASCLLLPDRWLLELTRAHGDDMTGILQELEVANVSTLAALRGLRRTLLAGWAFVAYRGGFRLATPGTDVSLYAADAPTRLKKDSVAYGSAELNGYRVDWFQLAETLVPPSREDGDQRAVGDILNDALSAYAPQDVTHLVSVCNGKVGGSLREWAGRPAVETYSSLVYRFQISEHEPMLAIPDFRLWLAEKARDVEQNGQAKRRR
;
A
#
# COMPACT_ATOMS: atom_id res chain seq x y z
N MET A 1 21.99 -3.07 -36.52
CA MET A 1 20.93 -4.10 -36.55
C MET A 1 19.67 -3.41 -36.09
N GLU A 2 18.64 -3.40 -36.93
CA GLU A 2 17.37 -2.73 -36.65
C GLU A 2 16.53 -3.59 -35.71
N TRP A 3 15.88 -2.97 -34.72
CA TRP A 3 15.05 -3.68 -33.76
C TRP A 3 13.71 -4.05 -34.41
N PRO A 4 13.27 -5.32 -34.36
CA PRO A 4 12.23 -5.82 -35.26
C PRO A 4 10.79 -5.43 -34.90
N PHE A 5 10.53 -4.86 -33.73
CA PHE A 5 9.18 -4.52 -33.25
C PHE A 5 9.16 -3.16 -32.55
N GLU A 6 8.40 -2.20 -33.07
CA GLU A 6 8.41 -0.80 -32.61
C GLU A 6 8.05 -0.61 -31.12
N ASP A 7 7.14 -1.42 -30.59
CA ASP A 7 6.59 -1.27 -29.22
C ASP A 7 7.05 -2.36 -28.23
N THR A 8 7.99 -3.21 -28.62
CA THR A 8 8.50 -4.29 -27.77
C THR A 8 9.87 -3.95 -27.21
N ASP A 9 10.00 -4.01 -25.88
CA ASP A 9 11.26 -3.73 -25.18
C ASP A 9 12.19 -4.94 -25.11
N ALA A 10 11.65 -6.16 -25.08
CA ALA A 10 12.43 -7.39 -25.08
C ALA A 10 11.73 -8.53 -25.82
N ILE A 11 12.55 -9.43 -26.37
CA ILE A 11 12.13 -10.63 -27.08
C ILE A 11 12.78 -11.82 -26.40
N MET A 12 11.96 -12.74 -25.92
CA MET A 12 12.41 -14.00 -25.37
C MET A 12 12.25 -15.11 -26.42
N LEU A 13 13.34 -15.82 -26.70
CA LEU A 13 13.34 -16.98 -27.59
C LEU A 13 13.62 -18.26 -26.82
N ARG A 14 13.08 -19.37 -27.33
CA ARG A 14 13.33 -20.74 -26.87
C ARG A 14 12.76 -21.08 -25.48
N LEU A 15 11.75 -20.33 -25.07
CA LEU A 15 11.01 -20.55 -23.83
C LEU A 15 10.28 -21.92 -23.88
N GLY A 16 10.59 -22.83 -22.96
CA GLY A 16 9.99 -24.17 -22.91
C GLY A 16 10.65 -25.24 -23.81
N SER A 17 11.81 -24.95 -24.42
CA SER A 17 12.62 -25.93 -25.14
C SER A 17 13.74 -26.51 -24.26
N SER A 18 14.42 -27.58 -24.71
CA SER A 18 15.62 -28.11 -24.03
C SER A 18 16.84 -27.18 -24.11
N ASP A 19 16.78 -26.14 -24.95
CA ASP A 19 17.85 -25.17 -25.12
C ASP A 19 17.76 -24.05 -24.06
N ARG A 20 18.92 -23.47 -23.72
CA ARG A 20 18.98 -22.30 -22.83
C ARG A 20 18.17 -21.13 -23.44
N PRO A 21 17.22 -20.53 -22.69
CA PRO A 21 16.48 -19.35 -23.13
C PRO A 21 17.42 -18.20 -23.50
N LYS A 22 17.05 -17.46 -24.54
CA LYS A 22 17.79 -16.27 -24.98
C LYS A 22 16.89 -15.05 -24.87
N ILE A 23 17.35 -14.04 -24.13
CA ILE A 23 16.68 -12.76 -23.99
C ILE A 23 17.47 -11.74 -24.81
N TYR A 24 16.76 -11.03 -25.67
CA TYR A 24 17.25 -9.86 -26.37
C TYR A 24 16.42 -8.68 -25.86
N TYR A 25 17.05 -7.57 -25.51
CA TYR A 25 16.35 -6.35 -25.11
C TYR A 25 16.84 -5.18 -25.95
N ARG A 26 15.96 -4.20 -26.16
CA ARG A 26 16.30 -2.99 -26.89
C ARG A 26 17.20 -2.14 -26.00
N ALA A 27 18.40 -1.83 -26.47
CA ALA A 27 19.25 -0.85 -25.80
C ALA A 27 18.55 0.52 -25.81
N THR A 28 18.45 1.16 -24.65
CA THR A 28 17.82 2.47 -24.47
C THR A 28 18.77 3.38 -23.68
N THR A 29 18.56 4.69 -23.75
CA THR A 29 19.30 5.63 -22.87
C THR A 29 18.71 5.70 -21.46
N ASN A 30 17.57 5.03 -21.21
CA ASN A 30 16.90 4.98 -19.93
C ASN A 30 17.26 3.69 -19.16
N ALA A 31 18.27 3.78 -18.30
CA ALA A 31 18.75 2.66 -17.50
C ALA A 31 17.68 2.08 -16.55
N GLN A 32 16.71 2.88 -16.09
CA GLN A 32 15.63 2.40 -15.22
C GLN A 32 14.67 1.50 -16.00
N ARG A 33 14.34 1.87 -17.24
CA ARG A 33 13.52 1.05 -18.14
C ARG A 33 14.22 -0.27 -18.45
N GLU A 34 15.51 -0.23 -18.77
CA GLU A 34 16.29 -1.45 -19.02
C GLU A 34 16.31 -2.40 -17.82
N ARG A 35 16.54 -1.86 -16.61
CA ARG A 35 16.51 -2.65 -15.36
C ARG A 35 15.15 -3.30 -15.13
N PHE A 36 14.07 -2.55 -15.36
CA PHE A 36 12.71 -3.08 -15.22
C PHE A 36 12.44 -4.17 -16.26
N THR A 37 12.76 -3.94 -17.54
CA THR A 37 12.61 -4.93 -18.61
C THR A 37 13.36 -6.23 -18.29
N LEU A 38 14.61 -6.15 -17.83
CA LEU A 38 15.37 -7.36 -17.46
C LEU A 38 14.75 -8.10 -16.27
N ALA A 39 14.22 -7.38 -15.28
CA ALA A 39 13.53 -7.97 -14.14
C ALA A 39 12.19 -8.62 -14.56
N HIS A 40 11.47 -8.02 -15.51
CA HIS A 40 10.24 -8.55 -16.11
C HIS A 40 10.47 -9.87 -16.83
N GLU A 41 11.47 -9.90 -17.71
CA GLU A 41 11.84 -11.12 -18.44
C GLU A 41 12.32 -12.24 -17.49
N LEU A 42 13.01 -11.87 -16.40
CA LEU A 42 13.34 -12.82 -15.35
C LEU A 42 12.09 -13.39 -14.67
N GLY A 43 11.03 -12.61 -14.51
CA GLY A 43 9.73 -13.05 -14.03
C GLY A 43 9.17 -14.18 -14.89
N HIS A 44 9.13 -14.00 -16.22
CA HIS A 44 8.69 -15.05 -17.15
C HIS A 44 9.52 -16.33 -17.08
N LEU A 45 10.84 -16.22 -16.83
CA LEU A 45 11.70 -17.40 -16.66
C LEU A 45 11.51 -18.11 -15.33
N THR A 46 11.15 -17.36 -14.29
CA THR A 46 11.11 -17.86 -12.91
C THR A 46 9.74 -18.42 -12.56
N LEU A 47 8.66 -17.86 -13.13
CA LEU A 47 7.28 -18.27 -12.87
C LEU A 47 6.92 -19.49 -13.74
N PRO A 48 6.72 -20.69 -13.15
CA PRO A 48 6.65 -21.94 -13.92
C PRO A 48 5.52 -22.02 -14.94
N TRP A 49 4.42 -21.30 -14.72
CA TRP A 49 3.23 -21.32 -15.57
C TRP A 49 3.28 -20.29 -16.71
N HIS A 50 4.37 -19.52 -16.86
CA HIS A 50 4.56 -18.60 -17.99
C HIS A 50 5.05 -19.31 -19.28
N LEU A 51 5.37 -20.61 -19.23
CA LEU A 51 5.84 -21.40 -20.39
C LEU A 51 4.65 -22.04 -21.15
N PRO A 52 4.51 -21.94 -22.51
CA PRO A 52 5.36 -21.32 -23.53
C PRO A 52 4.68 -20.10 -24.22
N ARG A 53 3.91 -19.27 -23.51
CA ARG A 53 3.22 -18.10 -24.09
C ARG A 53 3.81 -16.80 -23.52
N ALA A 54 4.81 -16.23 -24.19
CA ALA A 54 5.29 -14.88 -23.86
C ALA A 54 5.69 -14.14 -25.16
N ASN A 55 4.78 -13.29 -25.65
CA ASN A 55 5.11 -12.21 -26.59
C ASN A 55 4.92 -10.91 -25.79
N CYS A 56 6.00 -10.19 -25.53
CA CYS A 56 6.02 -9.17 -24.48
C CYS A 56 5.70 -7.76 -25.03
N GLN A 57 4.83 -7.04 -24.33
CA GLN A 57 4.68 -5.59 -24.43
C GLN A 57 4.60 -5.06 -23.00
N VAL A 58 5.65 -4.36 -22.55
CA VAL A 58 5.61 -3.68 -21.24
C VAL A 58 4.58 -2.55 -21.36
N GLN A 59 3.47 -2.65 -20.63
CA GLN A 59 2.47 -1.58 -20.62
C GLN A 59 3.07 -0.36 -19.94
N SER A 60 3.00 0.80 -20.59
CA SER A 60 3.64 2.03 -20.12
C SER A 60 2.96 2.71 -18.92
N GLU A 61 1.98 2.06 -18.28
CA GLU A 61 1.31 2.59 -17.09
C GLU A 61 1.07 1.43 -16.12
N ALA A 62 1.80 1.38 -15.01
CA ALA A 62 1.74 0.21 -14.12
C ALA A 62 0.28 -0.10 -13.70
N GLY A 63 -0.12 -1.34 -13.94
CA GLY A 63 -1.50 -1.80 -13.93
C GLY A 63 -2.14 -1.79 -12.54
N LEU A 64 -3.41 -1.41 -12.51
CA LEU A 64 -4.31 -1.58 -11.38
C LEU A 64 -4.74 -3.06 -11.34
N MET A 65 -4.76 -3.70 -10.16
CA MET A 65 -5.20 -5.09 -10.05
C MET A 65 -6.71 -5.23 -10.27
N ASP A 66 -7.11 -5.67 -11.48
CA ASP A 66 -8.41 -6.29 -11.72
C ASP A 66 -8.25 -7.82 -11.76
N LEU A 67 -8.69 -8.49 -10.69
CA LEU A 67 -8.55 -9.93 -10.47
C LEU A 67 -9.33 -10.80 -11.49
N ARG A 68 -10.08 -10.19 -12.43
CA ARG A 68 -10.83 -10.91 -13.47
C ARG A 68 -10.07 -11.02 -14.81
N HIS A 69 -8.94 -10.35 -14.97
CA HIS A 69 -8.10 -10.38 -16.19
C HIS A 69 -6.60 -10.38 -15.85
N TYR A 70 -6.18 -11.21 -14.88
CA TYR A 70 -4.77 -11.29 -14.49
C TYR A 70 -3.96 -12.06 -15.55
N THR A 71 -3.11 -11.36 -16.29
CA THR A 71 -2.30 -11.95 -17.36
C THR A 71 -0.90 -12.33 -16.86
N SER A 72 -0.19 -13.17 -17.63
CA SER A 72 1.22 -13.46 -17.37
C SER A 72 2.12 -12.21 -17.42
N GLU A 73 1.72 -11.17 -18.16
CA GLU A 73 2.45 -9.91 -18.18
C GLU A 73 2.27 -9.15 -16.86
N ASP A 74 1.04 -9.11 -16.31
CA ASP A 74 0.79 -8.47 -15.00
C ASP A 74 1.57 -9.17 -13.88
N GLU A 75 1.67 -10.50 -13.93
CA GLU A 75 2.44 -11.29 -12.98
C GLU A 75 3.95 -11.02 -13.08
N ALA A 76 4.47 -10.85 -14.30
CA ALA A 76 5.86 -10.49 -14.54
C ALA A 76 6.17 -9.05 -14.10
N ASP A 77 5.26 -8.09 -14.31
CA ASP A 77 5.36 -6.71 -13.82
C ASP A 77 5.42 -6.68 -12.28
N VAL A 78 4.55 -7.46 -11.62
CA VAL A 78 4.56 -7.59 -10.16
C VAL A 78 5.86 -8.23 -9.68
N PHE A 79 6.34 -9.27 -10.34
CA PHE A 79 7.63 -9.89 -10.03
C PHE A 79 8.77 -8.88 -10.13
N ALA A 80 8.86 -8.13 -11.24
CA ALA A 80 9.88 -7.12 -11.47
C ALA A 80 9.84 -6.03 -10.39
N SER A 81 8.64 -5.55 -10.05
CA SER A 81 8.42 -4.57 -9.00
C SER A 81 8.89 -5.06 -7.63
N CYS A 82 8.55 -6.30 -7.25
CA CYS A 82 8.96 -6.88 -5.97
C CYS A 82 10.46 -7.22 -5.92
N LEU A 83 11.07 -7.55 -7.06
CA LEU A 83 12.50 -7.80 -7.15
C LEU A 83 13.31 -6.50 -6.98
N LEU A 84 12.88 -5.42 -7.63
CA LEU A 84 13.56 -4.12 -7.59
C LEU A 84 13.25 -3.32 -6.32
N LEU A 85 12.07 -3.53 -5.72
CA LEU A 85 11.63 -2.92 -4.48
C LEU A 85 11.17 -4.00 -3.49
N PRO A 86 12.10 -4.72 -2.83
CA PRO A 86 11.71 -5.79 -1.92
C PRO A 86 10.92 -5.26 -0.72
N ASP A 87 9.74 -5.82 -0.46
CA ASP A 87 8.87 -5.36 0.65
C ASP A 87 9.58 -5.44 2.01
N ARG A 88 10.46 -6.42 2.22
CA ARG A 88 11.28 -6.51 3.43
C ARG A 88 12.18 -5.28 3.61
N TRP A 89 12.85 -4.86 2.54
CA TRP A 89 13.72 -3.70 2.56
C TRP A 89 12.90 -2.41 2.78
N LEU A 90 11.76 -2.28 2.10
CA LEU A 90 10.84 -1.16 2.30
C LEU A 90 10.30 -1.09 3.74
N LEU A 91 10.00 -2.23 4.37
CA LEU A 91 9.57 -2.29 5.78
C LEU A 91 10.70 -1.95 6.75
N GLU A 92 11.93 -2.37 6.47
CA GLU A 92 13.09 -1.99 7.26
C GLU A 92 13.36 -0.48 7.14
N LEU A 93 13.20 0.07 5.93
CA LEU A 93 13.30 1.51 5.65
C LEU A 93 12.25 2.32 6.42
N THR A 94 10.97 1.95 6.35
CA THR A 94 9.91 2.67 7.08
C THR A 94 10.09 2.57 8.60
N ARG A 95 10.59 1.44 9.12
CA ARG A 95 10.90 1.30 10.55
C ARG A 95 12.08 2.16 11.00
N ALA A 96 13.12 2.27 10.19
CA ALA A 96 14.32 3.03 10.53
C ALA A 96 14.04 4.54 10.61
N HIS A 97 13.18 5.05 9.72
CA HIS A 97 12.84 6.48 9.64
C HIS A 97 11.57 6.85 10.42
N GLY A 98 10.72 5.88 10.77
CA GLY A 98 9.43 6.16 11.40
C GLY A 98 8.56 7.02 10.48
N ASP A 99 8.15 8.19 10.99
CA ASP A 99 7.31 9.15 10.27
C ASP A 99 8.13 10.17 9.44
N ASP A 100 9.48 10.07 9.40
CA ASP A 100 10.32 10.92 8.51
C ASP A 100 10.21 10.48 7.05
N MET A 101 9.12 10.89 6.40
CA MET A 101 8.87 10.60 4.99
C MET A 101 9.90 11.25 4.06
N THR A 102 10.54 12.36 4.47
CA THR A 102 11.57 12.99 3.62
C THR A 102 12.81 12.11 3.55
N GLY A 103 13.27 11.58 4.70
CA GLY A 103 14.37 10.62 4.76
C GLY A 103 14.07 9.33 4.00
N ILE A 104 12.86 8.78 4.14
CA ILE A 104 12.41 7.59 3.39
C ILE A 104 12.52 7.81 1.88
N LEU A 105 11.99 8.93 1.36
CA LEU A 105 11.99 9.20 -0.07
C LEU A 105 13.42 9.41 -0.61
N GLN A 106 14.32 10.02 0.16
CA GLN A 106 15.72 10.18 -0.22
C GLN A 106 16.46 8.84 -0.28
N GLU A 107 16.28 7.96 0.70
CA GLU A 107 16.92 6.64 0.69
C GLU A 107 16.34 5.70 -0.39
N LEU A 108 15.08 5.90 -0.76
CA LEU A 108 14.41 5.13 -1.82
C LEU A 108 15.04 5.35 -3.21
N GLU A 109 15.80 6.45 -3.42
CA GLU A 109 16.54 6.70 -4.67
C GLU A 109 17.55 5.59 -5.00
N VAL A 110 18.09 4.90 -3.98
CA VAL A 110 19.06 3.81 -4.16
C VAL A 110 18.49 2.64 -4.96
N ALA A 111 17.17 2.46 -4.97
CA ALA A 111 16.51 1.44 -5.79
C ALA A 111 16.69 1.66 -7.30
N ASN A 112 16.95 2.92 -7.72
CA ASN A 112 17.13 3.33 -9.10
C ASN A 112 16.02 2.80 -10.04
N VAL A 113 14.78 3.16 -9.69
CA VAL A 113 13.55 2.88 -10.44
C VAL A 113 12.85 4.21 -10.77
N SER A 114 11.79 4.18 -11.57
CA SER A 114 11.00 5.40 -11.81
C SER A 114 10.35 5.90 -10.50
N THR A 115 10.14 7.21 -10.36
CA THR A 115 9.45 7.80 -9.19
C THR A 115 8.08 7.16 -8.95
N LEU A 116 7.31 6.88 -10.01
CA LEU A 116 6.01 6.22 -9.88
C LEU A 116 6.14 4.77 -9.36
N ALA A 117 7.13 4.02 -9.84
CA ALA A 117 7.40 2.66 -9.34
C ALA A 117 7.84 2.68 -7.88
N ALA A 118 8.74 3.59 -7.51
CA ALA A 118 9.19 3.79 -6.13
C ALA A 118 8.01 4.07 -5.18
N LEU A 119 7.15 5.04 -5.52
CA LEU A 119 6.00 5.39 -4.69
C LEU A 119 4.94 4.28 -4.64
N ARG A 120 4.73 3.54 -5.74
CA ARG A 120 3.85 2.37 -5.73
C ARG A 120 4.40 1.22 -4.88
N GLY A 121 5.71 1.00 -4.89
CA GLY A 121 6.36 0.04 -4.00
C GLY A 121 6.20 0.44 -2.53
N LEU A 122 6.54 1.69 -2.19
CA LEU A 122 6.37 2.23 -0.84
C LEU A 122 4.91 2.15 -0.36
N ARG A 123 3.94 2.41 -1.25
CA ARG A 123 2.51 2.25 -0.98
C ARG A 123 2.12 0.84 -0.53
N ARG A 124 2.87 -0.21 -0.89
CA ARG A 124 2.59 -1.58 -0.43
C ARG A 124 2.87 -1.79 1.05
N THR A 125 3.77 -1.00 1.63
CA THR A 125 4.22 -1.15 3.02
C THR A 125 3.69 -0.07 3.95
N LEU A 126 3.27 1.08 3.44
CA LEU A 126 2.71 2.17 4.24
C LEU A 126 1.27 1.91 4.70
N LEU A 127 0.92 2.53 5.83
CA LEU A 127 -0.43 2.56 6.38
C LEU A 127 -1.34 3.53 5.62
N ALA A 128 -2.64 3.42 5.89
CA ALA A 128 -3.58 4.47 5.52
C ALA A 128 -3.17 5.80 6.18
N GLY A 129 -3.53 6.91 5.54
CA GLY A 129 -3.21 8.26 6.00
C GLY A 129 -2.00 8.88 5.30
N TRP A 130 -1.57 8.38 4.14
CA TRP A 130 -0.50 9.02 3.36
C TRP A 130 -0.96 9.35 1.94
N ALA A 131 -0.56 10.53 1.45
CA ALA A 131 -0.75 10.96 0.08
C ALA A 131 0.53 11.57 -0.49
N PHE A 132 0.73 11.41 -1.80
CA PHE A 132 1.89 11.92 -2.53
C PHE A 132 1.47 12.58 -3.83
N VAL A 133 2.14 13.68 -4.17
CA VAL A 133 1.94 14.44 -5.40
C VAL A 133 3.31 14.67 -6.06
N ALA A 134 3.49 14.17 -7.29
CA ALA A 134 4.70 14.41 -8.06
C ALA A 134 4.42 15.29 -9.29
N TYR A 135 5.02 16.47 -9.34
CA TYR A 135 4.63 17.52 -10.29
C TYR A 135 5.06 17.25 -11.73
N ARG A 136 6.31 16.81 -11.94
CA ARG A 136 6.84 16.56 -13.30
C ARG A 136 6.22 15.33 -13.97
N GLY A 137 5.65 14.42 -13.18
CA GLY A 137 5.05 13.18 -13.69
C GLY A 137 3.53 13.21 -13.71
N GLY A 138 2.91 14.24 -13.14
CA GLY A 138 1.45 14.38 -13.08
C GLY A 138 0.73 13.33 -12.24
N PHE A 139 1.44 12.41 -11.57
CA PHE A 139 0.81 11.37 -10.78
C PHE A 139 0.62 11.79 -9.33
N ARG A 140 -0.52 11.34 -8.80
CA ARG A 140 -0.96 11.54 -7.42
C ARG A 140 -1.40 10.19 -6.91
N LEU A 141 -0.98 9.83 -5.70
CA LEU A 141 -1.33 8.55 -5.09
C LEU A 141 -1.62 8.73 -3.61
N ALA A 142 -2.47 7.86 -3.08
CA ALA A 142 -2.70 7.74 -1.65
C ALA A 142 -2.59 6.27 -1.26
N THR A 143 -2.19 6.02 -0.02
CA THR A 143 -2.09 4.65 0.50
C THR A 143 -3.46 3.97 0.56
N PRO A 144 -3.51 2.62 0.48
CA PRO A 144 -4.77 1.90 0.57
C PRO A 144 -5.54 2.28 1.84
N GLY A 145 -6.84 2.56 1.70
CA GLY A 145 -7.68 2.99 2.82
C GLY A 145 -7.65 4.48 3.14
N THR A 146 -6.82 5.28 2.45
CA THR A 146 -6.82 6.74 2.53
C THR A 146 -7.90 7.32 1.63
N ASP A 147 -8.96 7.89 2.23
CA ASP A 147 -10.06 8.49 1.47
C ASP A 147 -9.77 9.99 1.26
N VAL A 148 -9.26 10.31 0.07
CA VAL A 148 -8.93 11.69 -0.30
C VAL A 148 -9.10 11.92 -1.79
N SER A 149 -9.66 13.08 -2.14
CA SER A 149 -9.79 13.50 -3.53
C SER A 149 -8.48 14.05 -4.05
N LEU A 150 -7.70 13.19 -4.71
CA LEU A 150 -6.40 13.56 -5.25
C LEU A 150 -6.49 14.41 -6.51
N TYR A 151 -7.57 14.33 -7.29
CA TYR A 151 -7.63 14.91 -8.64
C TYR A 151 -8.35 16.26 -8.72
N ALA A 152 -8.79 16.81 -7.59
CA ALA A 152 -9.30 18.17 -7.55
C ALA A 152 -8.18 19.17 -7.92
N ALA A 153 -8.56 20.29 -8.56
CA ALA A 153 -7.61 21.34 -8.93
C ALA A 153 -6.90 21.93 -7.70
N ASP A 154 -7.60 22.02 -6.58
CA ASP A 154 -7.12 22.51 -5.29
C ASP A 154 -6.61 21.40 -4.35
N ALA A 155 -6.43 20.16 -4.85
CA ALA A 155 -6.03 19.03 -4.02
C ALA A 155 -4.77 19.27 -3.19
N PRO A 156 -3.65 19.84 -3.70
CA PRO A 156 -2.47 20.11 -2.88
C PRO A 156 -2.75 21.06 -1.70
N THR A 157 -3.59 22.08 -1.91
CA THR A 157 -3.97 23.04 -0.87
C THR A 157 -4.84 22.38 0.20
N ARG A 158 -5.79 21.53 -0.19
CA ARG A 158 -6.61 20.76 0.74
C ARG A 158 -5.79 19.75 1.53
N LEU A 159 -4.97 18.97 0.84
CA LEU A 159 -4.07 18.00 1.46
C LEU A 159 -3.20 18.65 2.54
N LYS A 160 -2.61 19.81 2.24
CA LYS A 160 -1.82 20.57 3.20
C LYS A 160 -2.62 21.08 4.41
N LYS A 161 -3.90 21.42 4.22
CA LYS A 161 -4.78 21.88 5.30
C LYS A 161 -5.21 20.72 6.20
N ASP A 162 -5.49 19.57 5.60
CA ASP A 162 -6.06 18.41 6.29
C ASP A 162 -4.97 17.47 6.82
N SER A 163 -3.70 17.67 6.44
CA SER A 163 -2.56 16.90 6.91
C SER A 163 -2.09 17.30 8.31
N VAL A 164 -1.76 16.31 9.13
CA VAL A 164 -1.06 16.50 10.41
C VAL A 164 0.41 16.87 10.19
N ALA A 165 1.01 16.37 9.11
CA ALA A 165 2.35 16.74 8.67
C ALA A 165 2.44 16.71 7.14
N TYR A 166 3.28 17.57 6.56
CA TYR A 166 3.54 17.57 5.14
C TYR A 166 4.95 18.07 4.86
N GLY A 167 5.47 17.72 3.69
CA GLY A 167 6.79 18.15 3.25
C GLY A 167 7.04 17.81 1.79
N SER A 168 8.29 17.90 1.38
CA SER A 168 8.69 17.60 0.01
C SER A 168 10.10 17.01 -0.04
N ALA A 169 10.32 16.07 -0.94
CA ALA A 169 11.63 15.49 -1.23
C ALA A 169 11.85 15.37 -2.74
N GLU A 170 13.10 15.29 -3.17
CA GLU A 170 13.44 14.80 -4.51
C GLU A 170 13.46 13.27 -4.49
N LEU A 171 12.89 12.65 -5.53
CA LEU A 171 12.91 11.21 -5.74
C LEU A 171 13.10 10.95 -7.23
N ASN A 172 14.28 10.48 -7.61
CA ASN A 172 14.66 10.15 -8.99
C ASN A 172 14.49 11.33 -9.96
N GLY A 173 14.81 12.55 -9.51
CA GLY A 173 14.74 13.79 -10.32
C GLY A 173 13.35 14.44 -10.40
N TYR A 174 12.40 13.96 -9.59
CA TYR A 174 11.08 14.52 -9.41
C TYR A 174 10.93 15.06 -7.99
N ARG A 175 10.47 16.30 -7.86
CA ARG A 175 9.92 16.80 -6.61
C ARG A 175 8.62 16.07 -6.28
N VAL A 176 8.59 15.42 -5.12
CA VAL A 176 7.44 14.74 -4.55
C VAL A 176 7.04 15.46 -3.27
N ASP A 177 5.84 16.02 -3.27
CA ASP A 177 5.22 16.52 -2.04
C ASP A 177 4.49 15.35 -1.36
N TRP A 178 4.68 15.21 -0.06
CA TRP A 178 4.07 14.16 0.76
C TRP A 178 3.19 14.78 1.85
N PHE A 179 2.14 14.06 2.22
CA PHE A 179 1.13 14.49 3.19
C PHE A 179 0.77 13.31 4.09
N GLN A 180 0.93 13.49 5.40
CA GLN A 180 0.44 12.60 6.43
C GLN A 180 -0.92 13.13 6.90
N LEU A 181 -1.98 12.39 6.58
CA LEU A 181 -3.37 12.68 6.93
C LEU A 181 -3.80 11.98 8.23
N ALA A 182 -3.00 11.04 8.73
CA ALA A 182 -3.25 10.32 9.98
C ALA A 182 -1.97 10.15 10.78
N GLU A 183 -2.06 10.35 12.10
CA GLU A 183 -0.96 10.04 13.03
C GLU A 183 -0.85 8.54 13.27
N THR A 184 0.36 8.09 13.56
CA THR A 184 0.60 6.76 14.12
C THR A 184 0.22 6.77 15.59
N LEU A 185 -0.87 6.08 15.95
CA LEU A 185 -1.43 6.07 17.29
C LEU A 185 -1.13 4.77 18.03
N VAL A 186 -0.74 4.89 19.30
CA VAL A 186 -0.57 3.73 20.19
C VAL A 186 -1.96 3.22 20.62
N PRO A 187 -2.27 1.92 20.44
CA PRO A 187 -3.54 1.35 20.88
C PRO A 187 -3.67 1.42 22.41
N PRO A 188 -4.75 2.00 22.98
CA PRO A 188 -4.96 2.00 24.43
C PRO A 188 -5.01 0.58 24.98
N SER A 189 -4.36 0.36 26.12
CA SER A 189 -4.38 -0.93 26.81
C SER A 189 -5.60 -1.02 27.70
N ARG A 190 -6.10 -2.25 27.86
CA ARG A 190 -7.16 -2.57 28.81
C ARG A 190 -6.64 -2.36 30.24
N GLU A 191 -7.47 -1.81 31.12
CA GLU A 191 -7.13 -1.66 32.53
C GLU A 191 -7.08 -3.02 33.24
N ASP A 192 -6.22 -3.12 34.26
CA ASP A 192 -6.09 -4.33 35.07
C ASP A 192 -7.42 -4.65 35.77
N GLY A 193 -8.01 -5.79 35.43
CA GLY A 193 -9.27 -6.26 36.01
C GLY A 193 -10.52 -6.05 35.15
N ASP A 194 -10.42 -5.37 34.00
CA ASP A 194 -11.55 -5.30 33.05
C ASP A 194 -11.79 -6.66 32.37
N GLN A 195 -12.86 -7.33 32.75
CA GLN A 195 -13.27 -8.65 32.24
C GLN A 195 -14.34 -8.57 31.14
N ARG A 196 -14.71 -7.37 30.67
CA ARG A 196 -15.77 -7.20 29.66
C ARG A 196 -15.40 -7.91 28.36
N ALA A 197 -16.37 -8.55 27.71
CA ALA A 197 -16.13 -9.09 26.38
C ALA A 197 -15.98 -7.93 25.37
N VAL A 198 -15.26 -8.15 24.26
CA VAL A 198 -15.06 -7.11 23.23
C VAL A 198 -16.40 -6.57 22.68
N GLY A 199 -17.43 -7.42 22.63
CA GLY A 199 -18.78 -7.00 22.25
C GLY A 199 -19.42 -6.05 23.28
N ASP A 200 -19.21 -6.30 24.58
CA ASP A 200 -19.74 -5.47 25.66
C ASP A 200 -19.10 -4.08 25.65
N ILE A 201 -17.77 -4.01 25.41
CA ILE A 201 -17.06 -2.72 25.29
C ILE A 201 -17.66 -1.85 24.18
N LEU A 202 -18.03 -2.43 23.03
CA LEU A 202 -18.72 -1.68 21.98
C LEU A 202 -20.10 -1.22 22.44
N ASN A 203 -20.90 -2.11 23.03
CA ASN A 203 -22.25 -1.77 23.49
C ASN A 203 -22.23 -0.66 24.55
N ASP A 204 -21.28 -0.70 25.49
CA ASP A 204 -21.07 0.34 26.50
C ASP A 204 -20.71 1.67 25.84
N ALA A 205 -19.77 1.65 24.88
CA ALA A 205 -19.38 2.84 24.13
C ALA A 205 -20.54 3.45 23.35
N LEU A 206 -21.37 2.63 22.69
CA LEU A 206 -22.53 3.11 21.95
C LEU A 206 -23.63 3.61 22.89
N SER A 207 -23.79 2.99 24.06
CA SER A 207 -24.74 3.46 25.08
C SER A 207 -24.34 4.85 25.59
N ALA A 208 -23.04 5.11 25.77
CA ALA A 208 -22.52 6.42 26.13
C ALA A 208 -22.68 7.46 25.00
N TYR A 209 -22.66 7.02 23.73
CA TYR A 209 -22.93 7.87 22.57
C TYR A 209 -24.41 8.25 22.44
N ALA A 210 -25.31 7.48 23.04
CA ALA A 210 -26.77 7.66 23.01
C ALA A 210 -27.39 7.84 21.60
N PRO A 211 -27.14 6.91 20.64
CA PRO A 211 -27.73 6.98 19.30
C PRO A 211 -29.22 6.64 19.33
N GLN A 212 -29.94 7.06 18.29
CA GLN A 212 -31.36 6.71 18.10
C GLN A 212 -31.59 5.21 17.86
N ASP A 213 -30.61 4.53 17.24
CA ASP A 213 -30.63 3.08 16.98
C ASP A 213 -29.25 2.47 17.23
N VAL A 214 -29.07 1.89 18.41
CA VAL A 214 -27.82 1.21 18.83
C VAL A 214 -27.54 0.00 17.94
N THR A 215 -28.57 -0.78 17.58
CA THR A 215 -28.38 -2.04 16.84
C THR A 215 -27.87 -1.77 15.42
N HIS A 216 -28.44 -0.77 14.75
CA HIS A 216 -27.95 -0.32 13.46
C HIS A 216 -26.50 0.17 13.56
N LEU A 217 -26.17 0.98 14.57
CA LEU A 217 -24.82 1.52 14.73
C LEU A 217 -23.77 0.44 15.06
N VAL A 218 -24.12 -0.60 15.82
CA VAL A 218 -23.27 -1.80 16.02
C VAL A 218 -22.95 -2.44 14.67
N SER A 219 -23.96 -2.62 13.81
CA SER A 219 -23.79 -3.22 12.48
C SER A 219 -22.86 -2.37 11.60
N VAL A 220 -23.06 -1.04 11.58
CA VAL A 220 -22.21 -0.11 10.82
C VAL A 220 -20.76 -0.16 11.31
N CYS A 221 -20.53 -0.11 12.62
CA CYS A 221 -19.19 -0.17 13.19
C CYS A 221 -18.49 -1.49 12.82
N ASN A 222 -19.17 -2.63 12.99
CA ASN A 222 -18.64 -3.93 12.63
C ASN A 222 -18.40 -4.07 11.12
N GLY A 223 -19.26 -3.51 10.28
CA GLY A 223 -19.08 -3.51 8.83
C GLY A 223 -17.85 -2.70 8.41
N LYS A 224 -17.69 -1.51 8.98
CA LYS A 224 -16.57 -0.60 8.68
C LYS A 224 -15.23 -1.16 9.16
N VAL A 225 -15.19 -1.76 10.34
CA VAL A 225 -13.99 -2.46 10.84
C VAL A 225 -13.75 -3.74 10.04
N GLY A 226 -14.75 -4.63 9.97
CA GLY A 226 -14.65 -5.96 9.39
C GLY A 226 -14.29 -5.98 7.90
N GLY A 227 -14.74 -4.98 7.14
CA GLY A 227 -14.36 -4.81 5.73
C GLY A 227 -12.85 -4.64 5.53
N SER A 228 -12.14 -4.09 6.51
CA SER A 228 -10.69 -3.85 6.44
C SER A 228 -9.83 -4.94 7.07
N LEU A 229 -10.33 -5.64 8.10
CA LEU A 229 -9.51 -6.62 8.83
C LEU A 229 -9.05 -7.81 7.97
N ARG A 230 -9.78 -8.15 6.89
CA ARG A 230 -9.38 -9.23 5.97
C ARG A 230 -8.09 -8.92 5.22
N GLU A 231 -7.90 -7.67 4.79
CA GLU A 231 -6.72 -7.22 4.06
C GLU A 231 -5.52 -6.98 4.99
N TRP A 232 -5.77 -6.85 6.29
CA TRP A 232 -4.78 -6.45 7.29
C TRP A 232 -4.33 -7.59 8.20
N ALA A 233 -4.73 -8.83 7.90
CA ALA A 233 -4.38 -10.01 8.71
C ALA A 233 -2.87 -10.12 8.97
N GLY A 234 -2.47 -10.12 10.25
CA GLY A 234 -1.08 -10.24 10.67
C GLY A 234 -0.26 -8.95 10.62
N ARG A 235 -0.89 -7.80 10.36
CA ARG A 235 -0.27 -6.49 10.59
C ARG A 235 -0.18 -6.20 12.10
N PRO A 236 0.83 -5.42 12.54
CA PRO A 236 0.92 -4.97 13.92
C PRO A 236 -0.35 -4.25 14.41
N ALA A 237 -0.65 -4.38 15.71
CA ALA A 237 -1.85 -3.76 16.28
C ALA A 237 -1.81 -2.21 16.19
N VAL A 238 -0.64 -1.60 16.34
CA VAL A 238 -0.43 -0.13 16.19
C VAL A 238 -0.88 0.35 14.80
N GLU A 239 -0.49 -0.39 13.77
CA GLU A 239 -0.79 -0.09 12.38
C GLU A 239 -2.30 -0.18 12.09
N THR A 240 -2.90 -1.29 12.55
CA THR A 240 -4.33 -1.57 12.38
C THR A 240 -5.17 -0.54 13.13
N TYR A 241 -4.79 -0.22 14.37
CA TYR A 241 -5.49 0.76 15.20
C TYR A 241 -5.48 2.16 14.58
N SER A 242 -4.31 2.65 14.15
CA SER A 242 -4.18 3.97 13.52
C SER A 242 -5.06 4.08 12.28
N SER A 243 -5.07 3.03 11.44
CA SER A 243 -5.90 2.97 10.24
C SER A 243 -7.39 2.98 10.56
N LEU A 244 -7.82 2.26 11.61
CA LEU A 244 -9.21 2.28 12.06
C LEU A 244 -9.61 3.66 12.58
N VAL A 245 -8.79 4.29 13.42
CA VAL A 245 -9.06 5.63 13.94
C VAL A 245 -9.22 6.64 12.80
N TYR A 246 -8.29 6.66 11.86
CA TYR A 246 -8.37 7.54 10.69
C TYR A 246 -9.67 7.36 9.91
N ARG A 247 -10.10 6.11 9.66
CA ARG A 247 -11.37 5.84 8.97
C ARG A 247 -12.55 6.44 9.71
N PHE A 248 -12.58 6.38 11.03
CA PHE A 248 -13.64 7.00 11.84
C PHE A 248 -13.55 8.52 11.84
N GLN A 249 -12.34 9.08 11.89
CA GLN A 249 -12.08 10.52 11.88
C GLN A 249 -12.62 11.22 10.62
N ILE A 250 -12.58 10.55 9.47
CA ILE A 250 -13.06 11.10 8.19
C ILE A 250 -14.52 10.76 7.86
N SER A 251 -15.30 10.28 8.83
CA SER A 251 -16.70 9.86 8.62
C SER A 251 -17.68 10.60 9.53
N GLU A 252 -18.99 10.44 9.31
CA GLU A 252 -20.00 10.98 10.22
C GLU A 252 -19.93 10.43 11.67
N HIS A 253 -19.13 9.38 11.89
CA HIS A 253 -18.92 8.74 13.18
C HIS A 253 -17.67 9.23 13.93
N GLU A 254 -17.01 10.31 13.46
CA GLU A 254 -15.88 10.93 14.16
C GLU A 254 -16.16 11.21 15.65
N PRO A 255 -17.34 11.70 16.07
CA PRO A 255 -17.60 11.99 17.48
C PRO A 255 -17.48 10.79 18.42
N MET A 256 -17.58 9.56 17.89
CA MET A 256 -17.42 8.34 18.68
C MET A 256 -15.97 8.14 19.13
N LEU A 257 -15.00 8.73 18.44
CA LEU A 257 -13.58 8.69 18.84
C LEU A 257 -13.31 9.43 20.16
N ALA A 258 -14.22 10.31 20.59
CA ALA A 258 -14.15 10.95 21.90
C ALA A 258 -14.47 9.98 23.06
N ILE A 259 -15.04 8.80 22.78
CA ILE A 259 -15.46 7.82 23.78
C ILE A 259 -14.30 6.84 24.05
N PRO A 260 -13.75 6.77 25.27
CA PRO A 260 -12.62 5.91 25.59
C PRO A 260 -12.87 4.43 25.28
N ASP A 261 -14.06 3.91 25.63
CA ASP A 261 -14.43 2.52 25.35
C ASP A 261 -14.52 2.24 23.84
N PHE A 262 -14.90 3.23 23.02
CA PHE A 262 -14.89 3.05 21.57
C PHE A 262 -13.46 2.91 21.05
N ARG A 263 -12.53 3.75 21.54
CA ARG A 263 -11.10 3.64 21.21
C ARG A 263 -10.51 2.32 21.72
N LEU A 264 -10.91 1.86 22.89
CA LEU A 264 -10.50 0.56 23.42
C LEU A 264 -11.02 -0.58 22.54
N TRP A 265 -12.28 -0.54 22.12
CA TRP A 265 -12.84 -1.52 21.19
C TRP A 265 -12.06 -1.59 19.87
N LEU A 266 -11.71 -0.45 19.27
CA LEU A 266 -10.85 -0.42 18.07
C LEU A 266 -9.46 -1.04 18.33
N ALA A 267 -8.89 -0.79 19.51
CA ALA A 267 -7.60 -1.36 19.91
C ALA A 267 -7.67 -2.89 20.07
N GLU A 268 -8.73 -3.42 20.69
CA GLU A 268 -8.94 -4.86 20.82
C GLU A 268 -9.11 -5.52 19.44
N LYS A 269 -9.87 -4.90 18.53
CA LYS A 269 -9.99 -5.38 17.15
C LYS A 269 -8.66 -5.40 16.41
N ALA A 270 -7.81 -4.41 16.65
CA ALA A 270 -6.47 -4.35 16.07
C ALA A 270 -5.55 -5.47 16.61
N ARG A 271 -5.60 -5.75 17.92
CA ARG A 271 -4.86 -6.86 18.56
C ARG A 271 -5.32 -8.22 18.05
N ASP A 272 -6.63 -8.42 17.89
CA ASP A 272 -7.19 -9.65 17.33
C ASP A 272 -6.63 -9.93 15.93
N VAL A 273 -6.47 -8.90 15.09
CA VAL A 273 -5.91 -9.03 13.74
C VAL A 273 -4.45 -9.45 13.75
N GLU A 274 -3.65 -8.85 14.63
CA GLU A 274 -2.24 -9.19 14.79
C GLU A 274 -2.07 -10.65 15.22
N GLN A 275 -2.79 -11.06 16.27
CA GLN A 275 -2.70 -12.41 16.85
C GLN A 275 -3.18 -13.49 15.87
N ASN A 276 -4.33 -13.28 15.23
CA ASN A 276 -4.89 -14.25 14.28
C ASN A 276 -4.02 -14.43 13.03
N GLY A 277 -3.31 -13.38 12.59
CA GLY A 277 -2.36 -13.49 11.49
C GLY A 277 -1.07 -14.22 11.86
N GLN A 278 -0.55 -14.01 13.07
CA GLN A 278 0.62 -14.75 13.59
C GLN A 278 0.32 -16.26 13.72
N ALA A 279 -0.89 -16.62 14.17
CA ALA A 279 -1.30 -18.02 14.28
C ALA A 279 -1.39 -18.73 12.92
N LYS A 280 -1.80 -18.04 11.86
CA LYS A 280 -1.84 -18.58 10.49
C LYS A 280 -0.46 -18.77 9.86
N ARG A 281 0.52 -17.91 10.19
CA ARG A 281 1.90 -18.00 9.68
C ARG A 281 2.74 -19.11 10.31
N ARG A 282 2.32 -19.65 11.46
CA ARG A 282 3.01 -20.74 12.18
C ARG A 282 2.52 -22.14 11.78
N ARG A 283 1.52 -22.24 10.90
CA ARG A 283 1.00 -23.48 10.32
C ARG A 283 1.46 -23.60 8.88
#